data_AF-K1SGT5-F1
#
_entry.id   AF-K1SGT5-F1
#
_cell.length_a   1.000
_cell.length_b   1.000
_cell.length_c   1.000
_cell.angle_alpha   90.00
_cell.angle_beta   90.00
_cell.angle_gamma   90.00
#
_symmetry.space_group_name_H-M   'P 1'
#
loop_
_entity.id
_entity.type
_entity.pdbx_description
1 polymer ?
#
loop_
_entity_poly.entity_id
_entity_poly.type
_entity_poly.pdbx_seq_one_letter_code
_entity_poly.pdbx_strand_id
1 'polypeptide(L)'
;AAAQEYDGRHGWPEQKAPEKVIVCPLGQTPAEAMLVESLSGLAAQAVNEGRFDTMVWIETGNASYKTLFEESVEALGIKEIRRMEIDELAVLLRKRGILRGYVLYRMDGPWANPYASNPGTDYSANVATVYASLLQGALIDESLVARARSLGLRELKDARHETAAECFERNRDRLCRKSALSIPPSVHNLRDYAIAHRLMLYADQKELID
;
A
#
# COMPACT_ATOMS: atom_id res chain seq x y z
N ALA A 1 -39.29 14.83 3.89
CA ALA A 1 -38.64 14.68 2.57
C ALA A 1 -38.33 13.21 2.38
N ALA A 2 -38.71 12.66 1.24
CA ALA A 2 -38.78 11.22 0.99
C ALA A 2 -37.40 10.55 1.00
N ALA A 3 -37.34 9.34 1.56
CA ALA A 3 -36.26 8.38 1.43
C ALA A 3 -36.26 7.76 0.03
N GLN A 4 -36.02 8.58 -1.00
CA GLN A 4 -35.83 8.16 -2.39
C GLN A 4 -34.56 8.84 -2.90
N GLU A 5 -33.42 8.18 -2.67
CA GLU A 5 -32.08 8.27 -3.32
C GLU A 5 -30.99 7.83 -2.31
N TYR A 6 -31.07 6.60 -1.84
CA TYR A 6 -29.97 5.98 -1.08
C TYR A 6 -29.17 5.08 -2.03
N ASP A 7 -27.97 5.52 -2.43
CA ASP A 7 -27.06 4.75 -3.31
C ASP A 7 -26.11 3.80 -2.56
N GLY A 8 -26.17 3.80 -1.22
CA GLY A 8 -25.45 2.88 -0.36
C GLY A 8 -23.95 3.15 -0.14
N ARG A 9 -23.35 4.20 -0.73
CA ARG A 9 -21.89 4.43 -0.67
C ARG A 9 -21.47 5.78 -0.10
N HIS A 10 -22.07 6.22 1.00
CA HIS A 10 -21.58 7.43 1.68
C HIS A 10 -20.21 7.18 2.34
N GLY A 11 -19.15 7.63 1.68
CA GLY A 11 -17.78 7.71 2.23
C GLY A 11 -16.83 6.58 1.83
N TRP A 12 -17.34 5.41 1.43
CA TRP A 12 -16.50 4.28 1.04
C TRP A 12 -15.86 4.48 -0.35
N PRO A 13 -14.52 4.34 -0.47
CA PRO A 13 -13.85 4.31 -1.76
C PRO A 13 -14.38 3.19 -2.66
N GLU A 14 -14.48 3.46 -3.95
CA GLU A 14 -14.83 2.44 -4.94
C GLU A 14 -13.61 1.60 -5.29
N GLN A 15 -13.75 0.28 -5.17
CA GLN A 15 -12.78 -0.70 -5.64
C GLN A 15 -13.36 -1.43 -6.87
N LYS A 16 -12.75 -1.25 -8.03
CA LYS A 16 -13.17 -1.89 -9.27
C LYS A 16 -12.71 -3.34 -9.31
N ALA A 17 -13.53 -4.23 -9.89
CA ALA A 17 -13.15 -5.62 -10.08
C ALA A 17 -12.03 -5.76 -11.14
N PRO A 18 -11.02 -6.61 -10.91
CA PRO A 18 -10.02 -6.94 -11.92
C PRO A 18 -10.54 -8.00 -12.89
N GLU A 19 -9.91 -8.11 -14.06
CA GLU A 19 -10.11 -9.25 -14.97
C GLU A 19 -9.15 -10.41 -14.66
N LYS A 20 -7.99 -10.09 -14.08
CA LYS A 20 -6.88 -11.02 -13.82
C LYS A 20 -6.34 -10.85 -12.42
N VAL A 21 -5.71 -11.89 -11.88
CA VAL A 21 -5.05 -11.84 -10.58
C VAL A 21 -3.62 -12.37 -10.68
N ILE A 22 -2.69 -11.68 -10.03
CA ILE A 22 -1.35 -12.17 -9.75
C ILE A 22 -1.29 -12.57 -8.29
N VAL A 23 -0.98 -13.83 -7.99
CA VAL A 23 -0.68 -14.29 -6.64
C VAL A 23 0.82 -14.05 -6.39
N CYS A 24 1.13 -13.34 -5.30
CA CYS A 24 2.50 -13.00 -4.91
C CYS A 24 2.71 -13.33 -3.43
N PRO A 25 3.84 -13.94 -3.01
CA PRO A 25 4.08 -14.22 -1.60
C PRO A 25 4.28 -12.94 -0.79
N LEU A 26 3.94 -12.97 0.50
CA LEU A 26 4.14 -11.84 1.42
C LEU A 26 5.62 -11.41 1.58
N GLY A 27 6.56 -12.30 1.25
CA GLY A 27 7.98 -12.11 1.52
C GLY A 27 8.41 -12.71 2.87
N GLN A 28 9.71 -12.66 3.15
CA GLN A 28 10.32 -13.30 4.33
C GLN A 28 10.64 -12.30 5.44
N THR A 29 10.69 -11.01 5.12
CA THR A 29 11.00 -9.93 6.05
C THR A 29 9.88 -8.89 6.12
N PRO A 30 9.75 -8.13 7.21
CA PRO A 30 8.80 -7.01 7.28
C PRO A 30 9.01 -5.98 6.16
N ALA A 31 10.26 -5.76 5.72
CA ALA A 31 10.59 -4.86 4.63
C ALA A 31 10.04 -5.37 3.28
N GLU A 32 10.12 -6.68 3.04
CA GLU A 32 9.52 -7.28 1.84
C GLU A 32 7.99 -7.27 1.89
N ALA A 33 7.40 -7.45 3.07
CA ALA A 33 5.96 -7.33 3.26
C ALA A 33 5.47 -5.92 2.89
N MET A 34 6.17 -4.88 3.36
CA MET A 34 5.89 -3.49 2.98
C MET A 34 6.05 -3.24 1.47
N LEU A 35 7.08 -3.83 0.86
CA LEU A 35 7.29 -3.76 -0.59
C LEU A 35 6.10 -4.37 -1.34
N VAL A 36 5.71 -5.61 -1.06
CA VAL A 36 4.62 -6.28 -1.79
C VAL A 36 3.26 -5.62 -1.55
N GLU A 37 2.98 -5.15 -0.34
CA GLU A 37 1.78 -4.34 -0.02
C GLU A 37 1.72 -3.10 -0.91
N SER A 38 2.85 -2.40 -1.08
CA SER A 38 2.90 -1.22 -1.96
C SER A 38 2.70 -1.55 -3.44
N LEU A 39 3.27 -2.67 -3.92
CA LEU A 39 3.07 -3.12 -5.30
C LEU A 39 1.61 -3.52 -5.54
N SER A 40 0.99 -4.21 -4.58
CA SER A 40 -0.44 -4.55 -4.60
C SER A 40 -1.31 -3.29 -4.68
N GLY A 41 -1.05 -2.32 -3.80
CA GLY A 41 -1.77 -1.05 -3.80
C GLY A 41 -1.64 -0.26 -5.09
N LEU A 42 -0.46 -0.24 -5.71
CA LEU A 42 -0.25 0.42 -7.00
C LEU A 42 -1.00 -0.28 -8.13
N ALA A 43 -1.05 -1.62 -8.14
CA ALA A 43 -1.85 -2.37 -9.09
C ALA A 43 -3.35 -2.09 -8.90
N ALA A 44 -3.85 -2.12 -7.66
CA ALA A 44 -5.23 -1.80 -7.34
C ALA A 44 -5.61 -0.35 -7.70
N GLN A 45 -4.71 0.61 -7.43
CA GLN A 45 -4.87 2.00 -7.87
C GLN A 45 -5.02 2.08 -9.40
N ALA A 46 -4.16 1.37 -10.14
CA ALA A 46 -4.20 1.36 -11.60
C ALA A 46 -5.48 0.70 -12.15
N VAL A 47 -6.01 -0.34 -11.50
CA VAL A 47 -7.31 -0.93 -11.83
C VAL A 47 -8.45 0.05 -11.57
N ASN A 48 -8.47 0.72 -10.42
CA ASN A 48 -9.46 1.75 -10.10
C ASN A 48 -9.47 2.89 -11.13
N GLU A 49 -8.30 3.26 -11.64
CA GLU A 49 -8.12 4.30 -12.66
C GLU A 49 -8.32 3.81 -14.10
N GLY A 50 -8.59 2.51 -14.33
CA GLY A 50 -8.76 1.95 -15.67
C GLY A 50 -7.49 1.88 -16.52
N ARG A 51 -6.31 1.95 -15.88
CA ARG A 51 -4.99 1.86 -16.52
C ARG A 51 -4.41 0.44 -16.50
N PHE A 52 -5.04 -0.46 -15.75
CA PHE A 52 -4.64 -1.86 -15.63
C PHE A 52 -5.87 -2.73 -15.38
N ASP A 53 -5.74 -4.03 -15.61
CA ASP A 53 -6.83 -5.01 -15.51
C ASP A 53 -6.52 -6.12 -14.51
N THR A 54 -5.36 -6.05 -13.84
CA THR A 54 -4.82 -7.12 -13.00
C THR A 54 -4.60 -6.63 -11.58
N MET A 55 -5.15 -7.33 -10.58
CA MET A 55 -4.85 -7.10 -9.17
C MET A 55 -3.80 -8.08 -8.64
N VAL A 56 -3.29 -7.79 -7.45
CA VAL A 56 -2.36 -8.67 -6.74
C VAL A 56 -3.08 -9.27 -5.53
N TRP A 57 -3.00 -10.58 -5.39
CA TRP A 57 -3.37 -11.29 -4.17
C TRP A 57 -2.09 -11.63 -3.40
N ILE A 58 -1.96 -11.12 -2.18
CA ILE A 58 -0.81 -11.41 -1.32
C ILE A 58 -1.06 -12.71 -0.56
N GLU A 59 -0.23 -13.72 -0.81
CA GLU A 59 -0.35 -15.02 -0.16
C GLU A 59 0.32 -15.01 1.22
N THR A 60 -0.48 -15.26 2.26
CA THR A 60 -0.08 -15.19 3.67
C THR A 60 0.00 -16.55 4.37
N GLY A 61 -0.31 -17.64 3.67
CA GLY A 61 -0.39 -19.00 4.24
C GLY A 61 -1.60 -19.24 5.17
N ASN A 62 -2.44 -18.23 5.40
CA ASN A 62 -3.63 -18.34 6.24
C ASN A 62 -4.78 -19.05 5.48
N ALA A 63 -5.32 -20.13 6.05
CA ALA A 63 -6.37 -20.92 5.42
C ALA A 63 -7.66 -20.11 5.15
N SER A 64 -8.04 -19.20 6.03
CA SER A 64 -9.21 -18.33 5.82
C SER A 64 -9.00 -17.37 4.65
N TYR A 65 -7.79 -16.84 4.49
CA TYR A 65 -7.46 -15.99 3.33
C TYR A 65 -7.48 -16.81 2.04
N LYS A 66 -7.03 -18.07 2.07
CA LYS A 66 -7.14 -18.96 0.92
C LYS A 66 -8.60 -19.18 0.51
N THR A 67 -9.51 -19.41 1.46
CA THR A 67 -10.94 -19.53 1.16
C THR A 67 -11.49 -18.24 0.53
N LEU A 68 -11.18 -17.07 1.12
CA LEU A 68 -11.61 -15.78 0.56
C LEU A 68 -11.07 -15.55 -0.86
N PHE A 69 -9.85 -15.99 -1.16
CA PHE A 69 -9.29 -15.93 -2.50
C PHE A 69 -10.10 -16.76 -3.51
N GLU A 70 -10.35 -18.02 -3.17
CA GLU A 70 -11.09 -18.95 -4.04
C GLU A 70 -12.51 -18.44 -4.31
N GLU A 71 -13.21 -18.00 -3.27
CA GLU A 71 -14.56 -17.41 -3.38
C GLU A 71 -14.54 -16.11 -4.21
N SER A 72 -13.53 -15.26 -4.04
CA SER A 72 -13.40 -14.01 -4.81
C SER A 72 -13.11 -14.29 -6.28
N VAL A 73 -12.26 -15.27 -6.60
CA VAL A 73 -11.94 -15.69 -7.96
C VAL A 73 -13.20 -16.14 -8.70
N GLU A 74 -14.02 -16.96 -8.04
CA GLU A 74 -15.28 -17.45 -8.59
C GLU A 74 -16.29 -16.32 -8.76
N ALA A 75 -16.56 -15.56 -7.69
CA ALA A 75 -17.58 -14.51 -7.68
C ALA A 75 -17.30 -13.38 -8.69
N LEU A 76 -16.02 -13.06 -8.92
CA LEU A 76 -15.60 -12.00 -9.85
C LEU A 76 -15.39 -12.53 -11.29
N GLY A 77 -15.47 -13.84 -11.52
CA GLY A 77 -15.24 -14.44 -12.83
C GLY A 77 -13.83 -14.17 -13.38
N ILE A 78 -12.81 -14.29 -12.52
CA ILE A 78 -11.42 -13.99 -12.89
C ILE A 78 -10.98 -14.89 -14.04
N LYS A 79 -10.48 -14.27 -15.11
CA LYS A 79 -10.16 -14.97 -16.38
C LYS A 79 -8.78 -15.60 -16.38
N GLU A 80 -7.86 -15.06 -15.57
CA GLU A 80 -6.46 -15.49 -15.57
C GLU A 80 -5.84 -15.31 -14.19
N ILE A 81 -5.13 -16.33 -13.72
CA ILE A 81 -4.37 -16.32 -12.48
C ILE A 81 -2.91 -16.65 -12.82
N ARG A 82 -1.99 -15.78 -12.41
CA ARG A 82 -0.53 -16.04 -12.49
C ARG A 82 0.07 -16.04 -11.10
N ARG A 83 1.20 -16.72 -10.93
CA ARG A 83 2.05 -16.57 -9.74
C ARG A 83 3.32 -15.83 -10.14
N MET A 84 3.75 -14.90 -9.29
CA MET A 84 4.97 -14.12 -9.49
C MET A 84 5.66 -13.87 -8.16
N GLU A 85 6.99 -13.95 -8.16
CA GLU A 85 7.80 -13.46 -7.05
C GLU A 85 7.81 -11.93 -7.01
N ILE A 86 8.17 -11.35 -5.87
CA ILE A 86 8.13 -9.89 -5.63
C ILE A 86 8.90 -9.11 -6.71
N ASP A 87 10.07 -9.59 -7.12
CA ASP A 87 10.91 -8.94 -8.12
C ASP A 87 10.28 -8.99 -9.53
N GLU A 88 9.64 -10.10 -9.87
CA GLU A 88 8.95 -10.27 -11.15
C GLU A 88 7.74 -9.33 -11.23
N LEU A 89 6.97 -9.23 -10.12
CA LEU A 89 5.86 -8.29 -9.99
C LEU A 89 6.34 -6.84 -10.14
N ALA A 90 7.41 -6.45 -9.44
CA ALA A 90 7.98 -5.10 -9.55
C ALA A 90 8.41 -4.78 -10.99
N VAL A 91 9.09 -5.71 -11.66
CA VAL A 91 9.51 -5.55 -13.06
C VAL A 91 8.31 -5.44 -13.99
N LEU A 92 7.27 -6.25 -13.80
CA LEU A 92 6.03 -6.17 -14.57
C LEU A 92 5.37 -4.80 -14.42
N LEU A 93 5.10 -4.36 -13.18
CA LEU A 93 4.43 -3.09 -12.92
C LEU A 93 5.24 -1.91 -13.45
N ARG A 94 6.57 -1.97 -13.37
CA ARG A 94 7.46 -0.96 -13.96
C ARG A 94 7.34 -0.92 -15.48
N LYS A 95 7.42 -2.08 -16.15
CA LYS A 95 7.26 -2.18 -17.62
C LYS A 95 5.88 -1.70 -18.09
N ARG A 96 4.85 -1.81 -17.25
CA ARG A 96 3.49 -1.30 -17.51
C ARG A 96 3.32 0.18 -17.16
N GLY A 97 4.36 0.87 -16.67
CA GLY A 97 4.30 2.27 -16.25
C GLY A 97 3.48 2.53 -14.98
N ILE A 98 3.14 1.46 -14.23
CA ILE A 98 2.40 1.52 -12.97
C ILE A 98 3.33 1.81 -11.80
N LEU A 99 4.56 1.32 -11.85
CA LEU A 99 5.63 1.59 -10.89
C LEU A 99 6.69 2.51 -11.52
N ARG A 100 6.96 3.67 -10.92
CA ARG A 100 7.86 4.70 -11.47
C ARG A 100 9.22 4.80 -10.76
N GLY A 101 9.36 4.16 -9.60
CA GLY A 101 10.54 4.23 -8.74
C GLY A 101 10.18 3.80 -7.32
N TYR A 102 10.92 4.27 -6.32
CA TYR A 102 10.68 3.95 -4.92
C TYR A 102 10.60 5.19 -4.02
N VAL A 103 9.92 5.05 -2.89
CA VAL A 103 9.92 6.00 -1.78
C VAL A 103 10.68 5.37 -0.62
N LEU A 104 11.75 6.02 -0.21
CA LEU A 104 12.64 5.55 0.85
C LEU A 104 12.03 5.85 2.21
N TYR A 105 12.03 4.85 3.08
CA TYR A 105 11.67 4.98 4.48
C TYR A 105 12.63 4.16 5.36
N ARG A 106 12.45 4.25 6.68
CA ARG A 106 13.10 3.38 7.65
C ARG A 106 12.05 2.55 8.36
N MET A 107 12.26 1.24 8.41
CA MET A 107 11.42 0.33 9.18
C MET A 107 11.41 0.74 10.65
N ASP A 108 10.20 0.85 11.20
CA ASP A 108 10.02 1.06 12.63
C ASP A 108 10.39 -0.21 13.41
N GLY A 109 10.92 -0.04 14.62
CA GLY A 109 11.64 -1.08 15.36
C GLY A 109 10.87 -2.39 15.58
N PRO A 110 11.56 -3.51 15.87
CA PRO A 110 10.92 -4.75 16.26
C PRO A 110 10.33 -4.59 17.67
N TRP A 111 9.10 -4.08 17.74
CA TRP A 111 8.41 -3.89 19.01
C TRP A 111 7.77 -5.18 19.49
N ALA A 112 7.81 -5.42 20.81
CA ALA A 112 7.08 -6.53 21.42
C ALA A 112 5.57 -6.44 21.17
N ASN A 113 5.05 -5.21 21.10
CA ASN A 113 3.70 -4.93 20.61
C ASN A 113 3.79 -3.96 19.40
N PRO A 114 3.58 -4.43 18.16
CA PRO A 114 3.65 -3.60 16.96
C PRO A 114 2.49 -2.60 16.85
N TYR A 115 1.52 -2.64 17.78
CA TYR A 115 0.41 -1.69 17.84
C TYR A 115 0.56 -0.63 18.93
N ALA A 116 1.63 -0.67 19.73
CA ALA A 116 1.92 0.34 20.73
C ALA A 116 2.79 1.46 20.17
N SER A 117 2.55 2.70 20.61
CA SER A 117 3.52 3.79 20.44
C SER A 117 4.68 3.60 21.41
N ASN A 118 5.90 3.65 20.87
CA ASN A 118 7.14 3.49 21.63
C ASN A 118 8.00 4.75 21.50
N PRO A 119 8.77 5.13 22.54
CA PRO A 119 9.77 6.18 22.39
C PRO A 119 10.72 5.86 21.24
N GLY A 120 10.83 6.77 20.27
CA GLY A 120 11.67 6.59 19.09
C GLY A 120 10.99 5.88 17.90
N THR A 121 9.66 5.73 17.91
CA THR A 121 8.90 5.24 16.74
C THR A 121 9.23 6.05 15.47
N ASP A 122 9.63 5.36 14.41
CA ASP A 122 9.91 5.97 13.10
C ASP A 122 8.64 5.98 12.24
N TYR A 123 8.06 7.16 12.03
CA TYR A 123 6.81 7.32 11.28
C TYR A 123 7.01 7.40 9.75
N SER A 124 8.24 7.28 9.26
CA SER A 124 8.54 7.49 7.84
C SER A 124 7.84 6.49 6.92
N ALA A 125 7.54 5.27 7.40
CA ALA A 125 6.73 4.28 6.68
C ALA A 125 5.34 4.82 6.29
N ASN A 126 4.69 5.57 7.19
CA ASN A 126 3.37 6.15 6.94
C ASN A 126 3.45 7.28 5.91
N VAL A 127 4.44 8.17 6.05
CA VAL A 127 4.69 9.24 5.09
C VAL A 127 5.04 8.68 3.71
N ALA A 128 5.86 7.63 3.66
CA ALA A 128 6.23 6.95 2.44
C ALA A 128 5.03 6.32 1.73
N THR A 129 4.08 5.76 2.49
CA THR A 129 2.83 5.18 1.95
C THR A 129 1.98 6.24 1.26
N VAL A 130 1.87 7.44 1.83
CA VAL A 130 1.19 8.56 1.18
C VAL A 130 1.88 8.90 -0.15
N TYR A 131 3.20 9.07 -0.14
CA TYR A 131 3.96 9.38 -1.36
C TYR A 131 3.95 8.25 -2.39
N ALA A 132 3.92 6.98 -1.98
CA ALA A 132 3.78 5.83 -2.86
C ALA A 132 2.52 5.97 -3.73
N SER A 133 1.39 6.33 -3.11
CA SER A 133 0.11 6.56 -3.80
C SER A 133 0.15 7.73 -4.79
N LEU A 134 0.93 8.77 -4.48
CA LEU A 134 0.96 10.03 -5.23
C LEU A 134 2.02 10.06 -6.34
N LEU A 135 3.11 9.31 -6.17
CA LEU A 135 4.27 9.29 -7.06
C LEU A 135 4.40 7.96 -7.81
N GLN A 136 3.50 7.01 -7.56
CA GLN A 136 3.56 5.65 -8.09
C GLN A 136 4.88 4.95 -7.71
N GLY A 137 5.26 5.07 -6.44
CA GLY A 137 6.50 4.53 -5.90
C GLY A 137 6.28 3.29 -5.04
N ALA A 138 7.18 2.31 -5.12
CA ALA A 138 7.21 1.21 -4.17
C ALA A 138 7.77 1.67 -2.82
N LEU A 139 7.29 1.09 -1.73
CA LEU A 139 7.88 1.28 -0.41
C LEU A 139 9.18 0.49 -0.33
N ILE A 140 10.28 1.19 -0.06
CA ILE A 140 11.61 0.58 0.09
C ILE A 140 12.23 1.04 1.40
N ASP A 141 12.46 0.08 2.28
CA ASP A 141 13.30 0.26 3.46
C ASP A 141 14.77 0.43 3.05
N GLU A 142 15.56 1.10 3.90
CA GLU A 142 16.99 1.31 3.66
C GLU A 142 17.77 0.01 3.37
N SER A 143 17.37 -1.12 3.97
CA SER A 143 17.96 -2.44 3.70
C SER A 143 17.70 -2.97 2.28
N LEU A 144 16.64 -2.51 1.61
CA LEU A 144 16.23 -2.97 0.29
C LEU A 144 16.67 -2.05 -0.86
N VAL A 145 17.39 -0.95 -0.58
CA VAL A 145 17.81 0.02 -1.62
C VAL A 145 18.66 -0.62 -2.71
N ALA A 146 19.61 -1.49 -2.35
CA ALA A 146 20.45 -2.18 -3.33
C ALA A 146 19.62 -3.06 -4.28
N ARG A 147 18.62 -3.77 -3.74
CA ARG A 147 17.67 -4.57 -4.51
C ARG A 147 16.78 -3.69 -5.39
N ALA A 148 16.26 -2.58 -4.88
CA ALA A 148 15.47 -1.64 -5.69
C ALA A 148 16.27 -1.12 -6.90
N ARG A 149 17.56 -0.81 -6.71
CA ARG A 149 18.46 -0.38 -7.78
C ARG A 149 18.74 -1.48 -8.79
N SER A 150 18.94 -2.73 -8.36
CA SER A 150 19.13 -3.86 -9.31
C SER A 150 17.88 -4.12 -10.14
N LEU A 151 16.69 -3.82 -9.59
CA LEU A 151 15.42 -3.81 -10.31
C LEU A 151 15.19 -2.53 -11.14
N GLY A 152 16.20 -1.68 -11.32
CA GLY A 152 16.13 -0.47 -12.13
C GLY A 152 15.17 0.60 -11.60
N LEU A 153 14.87 0.58 -10.31
CA LEU A 153 14.06 1.61 -9.66
C LEU A 153 14.96 2.77 -9.21
N ARG A 154 14.52 3.99 -9.51
CA ARG A 154 15.12 5.22 -8.98
C ARG A 154 14.37 5.71 -7.76
N GLU A 155 15.07 6.45 -6.91
CA GLU A 155 14.43 7.16 -5.80
C GLU A 155 13.50 8.26 -6.34
N LEU A 156 12.28 8.32 -5.82
CA LEU A 156 11.30 9.37 -6.10
C LEU A 156 11.21 10.36 -4.95
N LYS A 157 11.39 9.88 -3.71
CA LYS A 157 11.30 10.66 -2.48
C LYS A 157 12.00 9.92 -1.34
N ASP A 158 12.73 10.67 -0.52
CA ASP A 158 13.15 10.24 0.81
C ASP A 158 12.15 10.77 1.86
N ALA A 159 11.46 9.87 2.56
CA ALA A 159 10.43 10.20 3.54
C ALA A 159 10.94 10.18 4.99
N ARG A 160 12.21 9.81 5.23
CA ARG A 160 12.76 9.58 6.59
C ARG A 160 12.84 10.81 7.48
N HIS A 161 12.70 11.99 6.89
CA HIS A 161 12.87 13.28 7.57
C HIS A 161 11.64 14.17 7.49
N GLU A 162 10.50 13.63 7.07
CA GLU A 162 9.25 14.38 6.93
C GLU A 162 8.22 13.87 7.92
N THR A 163 7.55 14.79 8.60
CA THR A 163 6.49 14.48 9.55
C THR A 163 5.15 14.24 8.85
N ALA A 164 4.20 13.61 9.54
CA ALA A 164 2.86 13.43 9.02
C ALA A 164 2.14 14.76 8.75
N ALA A 165 2.33 15.77 9.62
CA ALA A 165 1.76 17.10 9.45
C ALA A 165 2.29 17.82 8.20
N GLU A 166 3.61 17.81 7.99
CA GLU A 166 4.23 18.39 6.79
C GLU A 166 3.77 17.67 5.51
N CYS A 167 3.67 16.34 5.57
CA CYS A 167 3.16 15.54 4.45
C CYS A 167 1.70 15.90 4.13
N PHE A 168 0.85 16.05 5.15
CA PHE A 168 -0.55 16.44 4.97
C PHE A 168 -0.65 17.83 4.35
N GLU A 169 -0.03 18.85 4.93
CA GLU A 169 -0.14 20.23 4.43
C GLU A 169 0.34 20.35 2.98
N ARG A 170 1.39 19.63 2.61
CA ARG A 170 1.90 19.64 1.23
C ARG A 170 0.99 18.93 0.23
N ASN A 171 0.28 17.89 0.66
CA ASN A 171 -0.39 16.97 -0.25
C ASN A 171 -1.92 16.96 -0.15
N ARG A 172 -2.54 17.66 0.82
CA ARG A 172 -3.98 17.59 1.14
C ARG A 172 -4.93 17.71 -0.05
N ASP A 173 -4.55 18.48 -1.08
CA ASP A 173 -5.37 18.67 -2.28
C ASP A 173 -5.35 17.49 -3.27
N ARG A 174 -4.42 16.56 -3.08
CA ARG A 174 -4.23 15.35 -3.90
C ARG A 174 -4.71 14.08 -3.20
N LEU A 175 -5.06 14.18 -1.91
CA LEU A 175 -5.49 13.06 -1.07
C LEU A 175 -7.00 12.84 -1.15
N CYS A 176 -7.42 11.61 -0.83
CA CYS A 176 -8.82 11.31 -0.61
C CYS A 176 -9.39 12.16 0.54
N ARG A 177 -10.54 12.78 0.30
CA ARG A 177 -11.26 13.58 1.29
C ARG A 177 -12.39 12.82 2.00
N LYS A 178 -12.55 11.53 1.69
CA LYS A 178 -13.64 10.68 2.21
C LYS A 178 -13.19 9.73 3.31
N SER A 179 -11.90 9.39 3.36
CA SER A 179 -11.35 8.44 4.32
C SER A 179 -9.88 8.72 4.58
N ALA A 180 -9.40 8.27 5.73
CA ALA A 180 -8.00 8.25 6.11
C ALA A 180 -7.74 7.00 6.95
N LEU A 181 -6.48 6.55 7.02
CA LEU A 181 -6.10 5.32 7.72
C LEU A 181 -5.20 5.64 8.92
N SER A 182 -5.63 5.18 10.10
CA SER A 182 -4.79 5.18 11.30
C SER A 182 -4.10 3.83 11.42
N ILE A 183 -2.78 3.79 11.29
CA ILE A 183 -2.01 2.55 11.35
C ILE A 183 -0.62 2.79 11.96
N PRO A 184 -0.15 1.93 12.90
CA PRO A 184 1.22 1.97 13.39
C PRO A 184 2.23 1.80 12.24
N PRO A 185 3.36 2.54 12.23
CA PRO A 185 4.33 2.47 11.14
C PRO A 185 5.01 1.09 10.99
N SER A 186 5.06 0.29 12.06
CA SER A 186 5.59 -1.08 12.07
C SER A 186 4.67 -2.12 11.41
N VAL A 187 3.41 -1.80 11.12
CA VAL A 187 2.44 -2.73 10.52
C VAL A 187 2.40 -2.56 8.99
N HIS A 188 2.42 -3.67 8.24
CA HIS A 188 2.41 -3.67 6.78
C HIS A 188 0.99 -3.73 6.17
N ASN A 189 0.07 -4.45 6.83
CA ASN A 189 -1.29 -4.69 6.36
C ASN A 189 -2.03 -3.39 6.03
N LEU A 190 -2.95 -3.42 5.07
CA LEU A 190 -3.83 -2.31 4.65
C LEU A 190 -3.11 -1.13 3.97
N ARG A 191 -1.79 -1.21 3.77
CA ARG A 191 -1.05 -0.18 3.02
C ARG A 191 -1.38 -0.24 1.54
N ASP A 192 -1.69 -1.42 1.02
CA ASP A 192 -2.23 -1.62 -0.32
C ASP A 192 -3.51 -0.80 -0.55
N TYR A 193 -4.48 -0.90 0.37
CA TYR A 193 -5.73 -0.15 0.35
C TYR A 193 -5.51 1.36 0.44
N ALA A 194 -4.62 1.78 1.35
CA ALA A 194 -4.22 3.18 1.47
C ALA A 194 -3.67 3.76 0.16
N ILE A 195 -2.80 3.01 -0.51
CA ILE A 195 -2.19 3.40 -1.78
C ILE A 195 -3.23 3.41 -2.90
N ALA A 196 -4.07 2.38 -2.97
CA ALA A 196 -5.14 2.24 -3.97
C ALA A 196 -6.08 3.45 -3.99
N HIS A 197 -6.32 4.06 -2.83
CA HIS A 197 -7.29 5.14 -2.65
C HIS A 197 -6.67 6.50 -2.28
N ARG A 198 -5.33 6.63 -2.27
CA ARG A 198 -4.62 7.88 -1.91
C ARG A 198 -5.04 8.44 -0.55
N LEU A 199 -5.09 7.55 0.44
CA LEU A 199 -5.50 7.93 1.80
C LEU A 199 -4.38 8.69 2.50
N MET A 200 -4.77 9.62 3.38
CA MET A 200 -3.84 10.12 4.40
C MET A 200 -3.59 9.03 5.44
N LEU A 201 -2.33 8.84 5.82
CA LEU A 201 -1.94 7.93 6.89
C LEU A 201 -1.48 8.70 8.11
N TYR A 202 -1.99 8.32 9.26
CA TYR A 202 -1.53 8.86 10.53
C TYR A 202 -1.44 7.74 11.56
N ALA A 203 -0.80 8.04 12.67
CA ALA A 203 -0.68 7.19 13.84
C ALA A 203 -0.74 8.10 15.06
N ASP A 204 -0.76 7.50 16.25
CA ASP A 204 -0.70 8.21 17.53
C ASP A 204 0.67 8.89 17.72
N GLN A 205 0.87 10.01 17.02
CA GLN A 205 1.85 11.01 17.43
C GLN A 205 1.34 11.63 18.73
N LYS A 206 1.58 10.96 19.87
CA LYS A 206 1.43 11.61 21.17
C LYS A 206 2.51 12.68 21.24
N GLU A 207 2.13 13.94 21.40
CA GLU A 207 3.03 14.88 22.07
C GLU A 207 3.35 14.27 23.44
N LEU A 208 4.64 14.10 23.74
CA LEU A 208 5.07 13.84 25.10
C LEU A 208 4.73 15.12 25.88
N ILE A 209 3.56 15.12 26.51
CA ILE A 209 3.20 16.16 27.47
C ILE A 209 4.00 15.81 28.73
N ASP A 210 4.97 16.65 29.06
CA ASP A 210 5.73 16.61 30.32
C ASP A 210 4.81 16.67 31.55
#